data_AF-A1K1N7-F1
#
_entry.id   AF-A1K1N7-F1
#
_cell.length_a   1.000
_cell.length_b   1.000
_cell.length_c   1.000
_cell.angle_alpha   90.00
_cell.angle_beta   90.00
_cell.angle_gamma   90.00
#
_symmetry.space_group_name_H-M   'P 1'
#
loop_
_entity.id
_entity.type
_entity.pdbx_description
1 polymer ?
#
loop_
_entity_poly.entity_id
_entity_poly.type
_entity_poly.pdbx_seq_one_letter_code
_entity_poly.pdbx_strand_id
1 'polypeptide(L)' 'MNTSTLLRLAVVACAPALLTACSTQSWYEGARVHAENECRRQPGSAAEECMARVNTQRYEDYERARKAQ' A
#
# COMPACT_ATOMS: atom_id res chain seq x y z
N MET A 1 -29.10 -27.24 -16.76
CA MET A 1 -28.12 -26.38 -16.09
C MET A 1 -28.10 -26.76 -14.62
N ASN A 2 -26.96 -27.23 -14.11
CA ASN A 2 -26.89 -27.85 -12.78
C ASN A 2 -26.53 -26.79 -11.73
N THR A 3 -27.07 -26.93 -10.53
CA THR A 3 -26.80 -26.04 -9.39
C THR A 3 -25.32 -25.87 -9.09
N SER A 4 -24.51 -26.92 -9.27
CA SER A 4 -23.04 -26.87 -9.14
C SER A 4 -22.36 -26.00 -10.20
N THR A 5 -22.91 -25.89 -11.41
CA THR A 5 -22.37 -25.04 -12.48
C THR A 5 -22.63 -23.57 -12.17
N LEU A 6 -23.80 -23.25 -11.61
CA LEU A 6 -24.17 -21.90 -11.19
C LEU A 6 -23.31 -21.40 -10.01
N LEU A 7 -23.02 -22.27 -9.05
CA LEU A 7 -22.16 -21.93 -7.91
C LEU A 7 -20.73 -21.57 -8.35
N ARG A 8 -20.17 -22.34 -9.29
CA ARG A 8 -18.82 -22.09 -9.84
C ARG A 8 -18.75 -20.78 -10.62
N LEU A 9 -19.77 -20.49 -11.43
CA LEU A 9 -19.87 -19.22 -12.17
C LEU A 9 -19.98 -18.01 -11.21
N ALA A 10 -20.75 -18.15 -10.13
CA ALA A 10 -20.89 -17.10 -9.12
C ALA A 10 -19.55 -16.79 -8.41
N VAL A 11 -18.77 -17.81 -8.07
CA VAL A 11 -17.45 -17.63 -7.43
C VAL A 11 -16.46 -16.95 -8.38
N VAL A 12 -16.41 -17.38 -9.64
CA VAL A 12 -15.51 -16.77 -10.65
C VAL A 12 -15.91 -15.32 -10.95
N ALA A 13 -17.20 -15.02 -11.00
CA ALA A 13 -17.70 -13.66 -11.24
C ALA A 13 -17.41 -12.69 -10.07
N CYS A 14 -17.29 -13.19 -8.83
CA CYS A 14 -17.05 -12.36 -7.65
C CYS A 14 -15.56 -12.14 -7.32
N ALA A 15 -14.66 -12.95 -7.90
CA ALA A 15 -13.21 -12.85 -7.71
C ALA A 15 -12.59 -11.45 -8.00
N PRO A 16 -12.95 -10.73 -9.09
CA PRO A 16 -12.32 -9.45 -9.39
C PRO A 16 -12.71 -8.31 -8.42
N ALA A 17 -13.87 -8.40 -7.75
CA ALA A 17 -14.29 -7.39 -6.78
C ALA A 17 -13.46 -7.41 -5.48
N LEU A 18 -12.75 -8.51 -5.21
CA LEU A 18 -11.87 -8.63 -4.05
C LEU A 18 -10.50 -7.98 -4.29
N LEU A 19 -10.13 -7.71 -5.54
CA LEU A 19 -8.86 -7.06 -5.89
C LEU A 19 -8.91 -5.53 -5.75
N THR A 20 -10.09 -4.94 -5.57
CA THR A 20 -10.23 -3.48 -5.40
C THR A 20 -9.86 -2.99 -3.99
N ALA A 21 -9.41 -3.88 -3.10
CA ALA A 21 -9.06 -3.54 -1.72
C ALA A 21 -7.66 -2.90 -1.55
N CYS A 22 -6.82 -2.86 -2.58
CA CYS A 22 -5.58 -2.08 -2.52
C CYS A 22 -5.88 -0.60 -2.72
N SER A 23 -6.18 0.10 -1.63
CA SER A 23 -6.24 1.56 -1.65
C SER A 23 -4.84 2.14 -1.88
N THR A 24 -4.77 3.29 -2.56
CA THR A 24 -3.52 4.05 -2.70
C THR A 24 -2.95 4.46 -1.34
N GLN A 25 -3.82 4.71 -0.36
CA GLN A 25 -3.44 4.97 1.03
C GLN A 25 -2.70 3.79 1.65
N SER A 26 -3.26 2.58 1.55
CA SER A 26 -2.60 1.38 2.09
C SER A 26 -1.25 1.11 1.42
N TRP A 27 -1.12 1.42 0.13
CA TRP A 27 0.15 1.29 -0.57
C TRP A 27 1.18 2.31 -0.07
N TYR A 28 0.76 3.57 0.11
CA TYR A 28 1.59 4.64 0.67
C TYR A 28 2.08 4.32 2.08
N GLU A 29 1.16 3.95 2.98
CA GLU A 29 1.49 3.62 4.37
C GLU A 29 2.42 2.39 4.45
N GLY A 30 2.15 1.36 3.65
CA GLY A 30 3.00 0.18 3.55
C GLY A 30 4.42 0.52 3.08
N ALA A 31 4.55 1.34 2.03
CA ALA A 31 5.84 1.79 1.53
C ALA A 31 6.60 2.64 2.56
N ARG A 32 5.92 3.56 3.27
CA ARG A 32 6.53 4.38 4.33
C ARG A 32 7.07 3.52 5.46
N VAL A 33 6.24 2.64 6.02
CA VAL A 33 6.64 1.75 7.14
C VAL A 33 7.78 0.83 6.72
N HIS A 34 7.75 0.31 5.50
CA HIS A 34 8.86 -0.49 4.97
C HIS A 34 10.16 0.31 4.93
N ALA A 35 10.14 1.53 4.39
CA ALA A 35 11.31 2.40 4.33
C ALA A 35 11.85 2.76 5.72
N GLU A 36 10.98 3.09 6.68
CA GLU A 36 11.39 3.33 8.07
C GLU A 36 12.10 2.10 8.67
N ASN A 37 11.57 0.90 8.43
CA ASN A 37 12.14 -0.32 8.94
C ASN A 37 13.50 -0.64 8.30
N GLU A 38 13.67 -0.38 7.00
CA GLU A 38 14.99 -0.51 6.34
C GLU A 38 15.99 0.51 6.89
N CYS A 39 15.58 1.76 7.17
CA CYS A 39 16.47 2.73 7.79
C CYS A 39 16.94 2.31 9.19
N ARG A 40 16.05 1.74 10.00
CA ARG A 40 16.40 1.26 11.37
C ARG A 40 17.37 0.08 11.38
N ARG A 41 17.55 -0.61 10.25
CA ARG A 41 18.54 -1.69 10.11
C ARG A 41 19.94 -1.16 9.78
N GLN A 42 20.05 0.10 9.39
CA GLN A 42 21.35 0.71 9.10
C GLN A 42 22.11 1.03 10.41
N PRO A 43 23.44 0.96 10.43
CA PRO A 43 24.23 1.25 11.62
C PRO A 43 24.52 2.76 11.78
N GLY A 44 24.50 3.23 13.03
CA GLY A 44 24.97 4.57 13.41
C GLY A 44 24.29 5.71 12.63
N SER A 45 25.10 6.69 12.18
CA SER A 45 24.61 7.88 11.48
C SER A 45 23.92 7.58 10.15
N ALA A 46 24.18 6.42 9.54
CA ALA A 46 23.50 6.02 8.31
C ALA A 46 21.99 5.80 8.52
N ALA A 47 21.57 5.41 9.74
CA ALA A 47 20.15 5.31 10.08
C ALA A 47 19.48 6.69 10.09
N GLU A 48 20.16 7.70 10.65
CA GLU A 48 19.67 9.07 10.78
C GLU A 48 19.56 9.75 9.41
N GLU A 49 20.60 9.63 8.58
CA GLU A 49 20.59 10.12 7.20
C GLU A 49 19.51 9.44 6.35
N CYS A 50 19.31 8.13 6.53
CA CYS A 50 18.25 7.40 5.86
C CYS A 50 16.87 7.88 6.30
N MET A 51 16.63 8.00 7.61
CA MET A 51 15.37 8.46 8.18
C MET A 51 15.01 9.88 7.70
N ALA A 52 16.00 10.75 7.51
CA ALA A 52 15.79 12.11 6.98
C ALA A 52 15.22 12.13 5.56
N ARG A 53 15.30 11.02 4.81
CA ARG A 53 14.79 10.89 3.44
C ARG A 53 13.43 10.19 3.36
N VAL A 54 12.96 9.60 4.46
CA VAL A 54 11.64 8.97 4.50
C VAL A 54 10.58 10.07 4.53
N ASN A 55 9.54 9.92 3.70
CA ASN A 55 8.41 10.85 3.71
C ASN A 55 7.59 10.65 5.00
N THR A 56 7.49 11.68 5.84
CA THR A 56 6.79 11.66 7.14
C THR A 56 5.40 12.28 7.10
N GLN A 57 4.92 12.71 5.92
CA GLN A 57 3.61 13.34 5.78
C GLN A 57 2.49 12.33 6.07
N ARG A 58 1.33 12.85 6.45
CA ARG A 58 0.10 12.05 6.42
C ARG A 58 -0.30 11.82 4.97
N TYR A 59 -0.91 10.67 4.68
CA TYR A 59 -1.34 10.33 3.32
C TYR A 59 -2.12 11.45 2.63
N GLU A 60 -3.06 12.10 3.32
CA GLU A 60 -3.87 13.19 2.75
C GLU A 60 -3.03 14.41 2.32
N ASP A 61 -1.99 14.72 3.07
CA ASP A 61 -1.12 15.87 2.79
C ASP A 61 -0.15 15.54 1.65
N TYR A 62 0.41 14.33 1.68
CA TYR A 62 1.18 13.78 0.56
C TYR A 62 0.35 13.81 -0.73
N GLU A 63 -0.90 13.39 -0.64
CA GLU A 63 -1.76 13.26 -1.81
C GLU A 63 -2.18 14.62 -2.37
N ARG A 64 -2.44 15.59 -1.49
CA ARG A 64 -2.69 16.99 -1.88
C ARG A 64 -1.47 17.60 -2.55
N ALA A 65 -0.28 17.40 -1.98
CA ALA A 65 0.98 17.91 -2.54
C ALA A 65 1.30 17.27 -3.90
N ARG A 66 1.12 15.95 -4.03
CA ARG A 66 1.33 15.21 -5.29
C ARG A 66 0.40 15.71 -6.40
N LYS A 67 -0.87 15.97 -6.09
CA LYS A 67 -1.86 16.49 -7.06
C LYS A 67 -1.63 17.95 -7.47
N ALA A 68 -0.84 18.70 -6.70
CA ALA A 68 -0.55 20.10 -6.96
C ALA A 68 0.72 20.32 -7.81
N GLN A 69 1.47 19.24 -8.11
CA GLN A 69 2.62 19.22 -9.02
C GLN A 69 2.16 19.02 -10.46
#